data_AF-A0A7C3HCQ5-F1
#
_entry.id   AF-A0A7C3HCQ5-F1
#
_cell.length_a   1.000
_cell.length_b   1.000
_cell.length_c   1.000
_cell.angle_alpha   90.00
_cell.angle_beta   90.00
_cell.angle_gamma   90.00
#
_symmetry.space_group_name_H-M   'P 1'
#
loop_
_entity.id
_entity.type
_entity.pdbx_description
1 polymer ?
#
loop_
_entity_poly.entity_id
_entity_poly.type
_entity_poly.pdbx_seq_one_letter_code
_entity_poly.pdbx_strand_id
1 'polypeptide(L)'
;MSILPLMLALGAGAVQAKPDITFIDQSNLADTNIPVTFGQVFAPGDVPAGLSVKVNVGGNPLQTQVDDKATHPDGSLRHAVITAWLPALGAGQSLA
;
A
#
# COMPACT_ATOMS: atom_id res chain seq x y z
N MET A 1 46.82 -16.16 13.55
CA MET A 1 45.97 -15.07 14.08
C MET A 1 44.84 -14.90 13.09
N SER A 2 43.66 -15.44 13.40
CA SER A 2 42.49 -15.47 12.52
C SER A 2 41.71 -14.16 12.65
N ILE A 3 41.45 -13.49 11.53
CA ILE A 3 40.62 -12.28 11.49
C ILE A 3 39.30 -12.68 10.83
N LEU A 4 38.23 -12.63 11.59
CA LEU A 4 36.87 -12.95 11.18
C LEU A 4 36.28 -11.75 10.40
N PRO A 5 35.78 -11.89 9.17
CA PRO A 5 35.07 -10.78 8.53
C PRO A 5 33.64 -10.72 9.06
N LEU A 6 33.28 -9.58 9.64
CA LEU A 6 31.90 -9.22 9.96
C LEU A 6 31.18 -8.83 8.66
N MET A 7 30.40 -9.76 8.09
CA MET A 7 29.48 -9.44 6.99
C MET A 7 28.25 -8.74 7.55
N LEU A 8 28.18 -7.42 7.40
CA LEU A 8 26.95 -6.67 7.57
C LEU A 8 26.21 -6.63 6.23
N ALA A 9 25.34 -7.60 5.99
CA ALA A 9 24.44 -7.59 4.84
C ALA A 9 23.26 -6.65 5.13
N LEU A 10 23.37 -5.38 4.74
CA LEU A 10 22.23 -4.48 4.60
C LEU A 10 21.43 -4.93 3.37
N GLY A 11 20.55 -5.91 3.58
CA GLY A 11 19.50 -6.23 2.61
C GLY A 11 18.46 -5.13 2.62
N ALA A 12 18.65 -4.11 1.78
CA ALA A 12 17.55 -3.24 1.38
C ALA A 12 16.59 -4.11 0.55
N GLY A 13 15.59 -4.69 1.20
CA GLY A 13 14.47 -5.32 0.51
C GLY A 13 13.75 -4.26 -0.30
N ALA A 14 13.91 -4.28 -1.62
CA ALA A 14 13.06 -3.50 -2.49
C ALA A 14 11.62 -4.00 -2.29
N VAL A 15 10.67 -3.07 -2.15
CA VAL A 15 9.23 -3.39 -2.24
C VAL A 15 9.03 -4.12 -3.57
N GLN A 16 8.71 -5.42 -3.52
CA GLN A 16 8.90 -6.31 -4.66
C GLN A 16 7.75 -6.19 -5.67
N ALA A 17 6.61 -5.63 -5.27
CA ALA A 17 5.55 -5.22 -6.17
C ALA A 17 4.73 -4.03 -5.63
N LYS A 18 4.49 -3.03 -6.49
CA LYS A 18 3.45 -2.01 -6.26
C LYS A 18 2.15 -2.53 -6.91
N PRO A 19 1.15 -2.95 -6.12
CA PRO A 19 -0.15 -3.31 -6.69
C PRO A 19 -0.82 -2.07 -7.30
N ASP A 20 -1.46 -2.26 -8.46
CA ASP A 20 -2.31 -1.24 -9.07
C ASP A 20 -3.78 -1.59 -8.81
N ILE A 21 -4.58 -0.56 -8.49
CA ILE A 21 -5.98 -0.68 -8.07
C ILE A 21 -6.78 0.35 -8.87
N THR A 22 -7.92 -0.08 -9.43
CA THR A 22 -8.82 0.81 -10.16
C THR A 22 -10.13 0.97 -9.41
N PHE A 23 -10.51 2.21 -9.10
CA PHE A 23 -11.82 2.58 -8.59
C PHE A 23 -12.75 2.91 -9.73
N ILE A 24 -13.99 2.41 -9.70
CA ILE A 24 -14.99 2.66 -10.74
C ILE A 24 -16.27 3.13 -10.06
N ASP A 25 -16.78 4.29 -10.46
CA ASP A 25 -18.12 4.69 -10.05
C ASP A 25 -19.16 3.82 -10.78
N GLN A 26 -19.95 3.08 -10.00
CA GLN A 26 -21.03 2.24 -10.50
C GLN A 26 -22.41 2.91 -10.40
N SER A 27 -22.50 4.04 -9.70
CA SER A 27 -23.76 4.77 -9.51
C SER A 27 -24.11 5.65 -10.71
N ASN A 28 -23.12 5.93 -11.56
CA ASN A 28 -23.19 6.89 -12.67
C ASN A 28 -23.56 8.30 -12.19
N LEU A 29 -23.09 8.67 -10.99
CA LEU A 29 -23.24 9.97 -10.39
C LEU A 29 -21.86 10.47 -9.97
N ALA A 30 -21.55 11.72 -10.32
CA ALA A 30 -20.30 12.33 -9.90
C ALA A 30 -20.35 12.65 -8.40
N ASP A 31 -19.27 12.33 -7.70
CA ASP A 31 -19.14 12.60 -6.27
C ASP A 31 -17.73 13.11 -5.93
N THR A 32 -17.61 13.72 -4.75
CA THR A 32 -16.38 14.35 -4.25
C THR A 32 -16.12 13.92 -2.82
N ASN A 33 -14.85 13.93 -2.41
CA ASN A 33 -14.45 13.58 -1.05
C ASN A 33 -14.95 12.17 -0.65
N ILE A 34 -14.63 11.18 -1.48
CA ILE A 34 -15.17 9.82 -1.38
C ILE A 34 -14.17 8.96 -0.59
N PRO A 35 -14.55 8.38 0.56
CA PRO A 35 -13.73 7.38 1.21
C PRO A 35 -13.89 6.03 0.50
N VAL A 36 -12.77 5.45 0.05
CA VAL A 36 -12.72 4.09 -0.51
C VAL A 36 -11.89 3.20 0.41
N THR A 37 -12.44 2.05 0.80
CA THR A 37 -11.80 1.09 1.70
C THR A 37 -11.67 -0.28 1.05
N PHE A 38 -10.49 -0.89 1.11
CA PHE A 38 -10.22 -2.21 0.56
C PHE A 38 -9.21 -2.98 1.42
N GLY A 39 -9.25 -4.31 1.32
CA GLY A 39 -8.23 -5.18 1.89
C GLY A 39 -7.10 -5.40 0.91
N GLN A 40 -5.86 -5.32 1.36
CA GLN A 40 -4.67 -5.58 0.55
C GLN A 40 -3.79 -6.62 1.23
N VAL A 41 -3.43 -7.65 0.47
CA VAL A 41 -2.42 -8.64 0.87
C VAL A 41 -1.07 -8.24 0.29
N PHE A 42 -0.01 -8.45 1.06
CA PHE A 42 1.36 -8.17 0.69
C PHE A 42 2.18 -9.46 0.73
N ALA A 43 3.22 -9.58 -0.09
CA ALA A 43 4.16 -10.68 0.03
C ALA A 43 5.13 -10.43 1.20
N PRO A 44 5.81 -11.47 1.74
CA PRO A 44 6.85 -11.29 2.74
C PRO A 44 7.92 -10.28 2.26
N GLY A 45 8.22 -9.30 3.11
CA GLY A 45 9.20 -8.24 2.83
C GLY A 45 8.70 -7.03 2.06
N ASP A 46 7.49 -7.05 1.46
CA ASP A 46 6.98 -5.91 0.66
C ASP A 46 6.78 -4.64 1.49
N VAL A 47 6.31 -4.78 2.72
CA VAL A 47 6.20 -3.68 3.68
C VAL A 47 6.95 -4.10 4.94
N PRO A 48 8.23 -3.71 5.09
CA PRO A 48 9.04 -4.04 6.24
C PRO A 48 8.42 -3.58 7.57
N ALA A 49 8.78 -4.26 8.65
CA ALA A 49 8.32 -3.91 9.99
C ALA A 49 8.58 -2.44 10.33
N GLY A 50 7.56 -1.74 10.84
CA GLY A 50 7.64 -0.32 11.18
C GLY A 50 7.46 0.64 10.00
N LEU A 51 7.26 0.13 8.78
CA LEU A 51 6.88 0.92 7.61
C LEU A 51 5.38 0.76 7.32
N SER A 52 4.86 1.64 6.46
CA SER A 52 3.46 1.63 6.02
C SER A 52 3.37 2.04 4.55
N VAL A 53 2.16 1.99 3.99
CA VAL A 53 1.90 2.26 2.57
C VAL A 53 1.19 3.60 2.36
N LYS A 54 1.32 4.14 1.15
CA LYS A 54 0.53 5.28 0.66
C LYS A 54 -0.15 4.88 -0.64
N VAL A 55 -1.38 5.36 -0.83
CA VAL A 55 -2.07 5.28 -2.12
C VAL A 55 -1.73 6.53 -2.91
N ASN A 56 -1.34 6.35 -4.17
CA ASN A 56 -1.07 7.44 -5.09
C ASN A 56 -1.96 7.31 -6.32
N VAL A 57 -2.50 8.43 -6.80
CA VAL A 57 -3.26 8.52 -8.06
C VAL A 57 -2.56 9.50 -8.98
N GLY A 58 -2.16 9.04 -10.18
CA GLY A 58 -1.39 9.87 -11.11
C GLY A 58 -0.08 10.43 -10.52
N GLY A 59 0.52 9.72 -9.56
CA GLY A 59 1.72 10.17 -8.82
C GLY A 59 1.46 11.10 -7.63
N ASN A 60 0.21 11.53 -7.40
CA ASN A 60 -0.14 12.36 -6.25
C ASN A 60 -0.58 11.50 -5.06
N PRO A 61 0.00 11.70 -3.86
CA PRO A 61 -0.40 10.94 -2.69
C PRO A 61 -1.78 11.36 -2.18
N LEU A 62 -2.59 10.37 -1.83
CA LEU A 62 -3.88 10.56 -1.19
C LEU A 62 -3.75 10.51 0.34
N GLN A 63 -4.68 11.17 1.03
CA GLN A 63 -4.85 10.93 2.47
C GLN A 63 -5.25 9.47 2.67
N THR A 64 -4.37 8.72 3.34
CA THR A 64 -4.47 7.26 3.49
C THR A 64 -4.43 6.90 4.97
N GLN A 65 -5.34 6.02 5.39
CA GLN A 65 -5.30 5.33 6.67
C GLN A 65 -5.04 3.85 6.40
N VAL A 66 -4.16 3.26 7.20
CA VAL A 66 -3.79 1.85 7.12
C VAL A 66 -4.05 1.22 8.48
N ASP A 67 -4.83 0.14 8.49
CA ASP A 67 -5.05 -0.71 9.66
C ASP A 67 -4.39 -2.07 9.42
N ASP A 68 -3.26 -2.29 10.08
CA ASP A 68 -2.47 -3.50 9.99
C ASP A 68 -3.21 -4.66 10.68
N LYS A 69 -3.65 -5.64 9.88
CA LYS A 69 -4.42 -6.79 10.39
C LYS A 69 -3.55 -8.00 10.72
N ALA A 70 -2.44 -8.17 10.02
CA ALA A 70 -1.54 -9.29 10.24
C ALA A 70 -0.15 -9.06 9.67
N THR A 71 0.87 -9.64 10.32
CA THR A 71 2.27 -9.64 9.89
C THR A 71 2.79 -11.05 9.62
N HIS A 72 3.72 -11.18 8.68
CA HIS A 72 4.50 -12.39 8.42
C HIS A 72 5.47 -12.72 9.58
N PRO A 73 6.06 -13.93 9.62
CA PRO A 73 7.04 -14.30 10.64
C PRO A 73 8.29 -13.39 10.70
N ASP A 74 8.66 -12.77 9.57
CA ASP A 74 9.75 -11.79 9.49
C ASP A 74 9.35 -10.38 9.99
N GLY A 75 8.09 -10.21 10.42
CA GLY A 75 7.53 -8.95 10.88
C GLY A 75 7.00 -8.04 9.78
N SER A 76 7.18 -8.38 8.49
CA SER A 76 6.61 -7.60 7.38
C SER A 76 5.08 -7.68 7.36
N LEU A 77 4.42 -6.63 6.88
CA LEU A 77 2.96 -6.62 6.75
C LEU A 77 2.52 -7.75 5.81
N ARG A 78 1.49 -8.50 6.20
CA ARG A 78 0.84 -9.51 5.36
C ARG A 78 -0.49 -9.04 4.83
N HIS A 79 -1.28 -8.38 5.67
CA HIS A 79 -2.61 -7.92 5.30
C HIS A 79 -2.95 -6.64 6.06
N ALA A 80 -3.50 -5.66 5.33
CA ALA A 80 -4.06 -4.45 5.93
C ALA A 80 -5.40 -4.09 5.27
N VAL A 81 -6.22 -3.39 6.04
CA VAL A 81 -7.39 -2.67 5.51
C VAL A 81 -6.96 -1.23 5.30
N ILE A 82 -7.12 -0.74 4.08
CA ILE A 82 -6.63 0.57 3.65
C ILE A 82 -7.84 1.42 3.27
N THR A 83 -7.91 2.62 3.83
CA THR A 83 -8.87 3.65 3.42
C THR A 83 -8.12 4.80 2.76
N ALA A 84 -8.50 5.16 1.54
CA ALA A 84 -8.00 6.35 0.84
C ALA A 84 -9.14 7.33 0.56
N TRP A 85 -8.86 8.63 0.62
CA TRP A 85 -9.82 9.67 0.24
C TRP A 85 -9.59 10.11 -1.19
N LEU A 86 -10.56 9.82 -2.07
CA LEU A 86 -10.58 10.33 -3.44
C LEU A 86 -11.13 11.76 -3.43
N PRO A 87 -10.42 12.75 -3.99
CA PRO A 87 -10.93 14.12 -4.06
C PRO A 87 -12.21 14.22 -4.90
N ALA A 88 -12.27 13.48 -6.01
CA ALA A 88 -13.43 13.41 -6.89
C ALA A 88 -13.39 12.13 -7.74
N LEU A 89 -14.57 11.67 -8.13
CA LEU A 89 -14.75 10.64 -9.15
C LEU A 89 -15.98 11.02 -10.00
N GLY A 90 -15.79 11.16 -11.31
CA GLY A 90 -16.87 11.48 -12.23
C GLY A 90 -17.84 10.32 -12.42
N ALA A 91 -19.04 10.62 -12.92
CA ALA A 91 -20.06 9.61 -13.23
C ALA A 91 -19.52 8.54 -14.20
N GLY A 92 -19.55 7.28 -13.78
CA GLY A 92 -19.05 6.15 -14.57
C GLY A 92 -17.52 6.17 -14.80
N GLN A 93 -16.79 7.07 -14.15
CA GLN A 93 -15.34 7.19 -14.32
C GLN A 93 -14.63 6.00 -13.69
N SER A 94 -13.56 5.55 -14.35
CA SER A 94 -12.54 4.67 -13.77
C SER A 94 -11.29 5.49 -13.43
N LEU A 95 -10.75 5.30 -12.22
CA LEU A 95 -9.57 5.99 -11.72
C LEU A 95 -8.56 4.96 -11.21
N ALA A 96 -7.32 5.05 -11.68
CA ALA A 96 -6.22 4.14 -11.34
C ALA A 96 -5.02 4.88 -10.71
#